data_AF-A0A813AE22-F1
#
_entry.id   AF-A0A813AE22-F1
#
_cell.length_a   1.000
_cell.length_b   1.000
_cell.length_c   1.000
_cell.angle_alpha   90.00
_cell.angle_beta   90.00
_cell.angle_gamma   90.00
#
_symmetry.space_group_name_H-M   'P 1'
#
loop_
_entity.id
_entity.type
_entity.pdbx_description
1 polymer ?
#
loop_
_entity_poly.entity_id
_entity_poly.type
_entity_poly.pdbx_seq_one_letter_code
_entity_poly.pdbx_strand_id
1 'polypeptide(L)'
;QEEVLFLKVETKCFTDLPNKVLESMGLERYVIYLAENAFGIRRSQLGQELPKEATSQEVPPDTLRLAFNHFTIFTKSTLAEQTTPAALAFFDEFAMAANMSFIDEDLDESEIGGNLTWYPPADTSEVSDYLVYLAEDQAGRNRSLVGVVEVGTHDFAIPPDTPLLSFTHLTIFARSELVEQTTPMALPIVDSVSSVSNVSFTDLDLDVGDLGGTLEWSLPSSDIELVESYYVYLAASDAGYGRKLASVVDPSAAFQEILVNTKVEAFKHLLVYTKSPLAEQTTPASVAISDSAVTALNLSFSDFDLDQEDLGGNLTWSESEDLRYVDIYRVYLAIAEDTSDNGTAPARGGGSALEIVERVLFAAIPVGTTELVIPPETPLASNSSHFFTHFLIYGKSSLAEQSTPASLLIEDLAASASAVNFTDEDLDESELGGNVTWVEPEEDLGRLNWYRLFLQDPDGLTRRQVEEDIGAGQSSAGISAETKQDGFSHLAVYTVTELAEQTTPASLAIHDTVARPSNLTFFDLDLDLGHLGGNLSWQEPADMSQVTHYVAYFAEVLSQNAARLMVH
;
A
#
# COMPACT_ATOMS: atom_id res chain seq x y z
N GLN A 1 -3.58 62.27 -20.94
CA GLN A 1 -3.67 63.55 -20.21
C GLN A 1 -5.01 64.19 -20.57
N GLU A 2 -6.09 63.60 -20.07
CA GLU A 2 -7.41 64.20 -20.08
C GLU A 2 -7.93 64.02 -18.65
N GLU A 3 -7.98 65.13 -17.92
CA GLU A 3 -8.36 65.23 -16.49
C GLU A 3 -9.73 65.91 -16.40
N VAL A 4 -10.55 65.44 -15.47
CA VAL A 4 -11.99 65.68 -15.42
C VAL A 4 -12.36 66.24 -14.06
N LEU A 5 -13.06 67.38 -14.06
CA LEU A 5 -13.32 68.19 -12.88
C LEU A 5 -14.81 68.48 -12.73
N PHE A 6 -15.33 68.41 -11.50
CA PHE A 6 -16.67 68.91 -11.22
C PHE A 6 -16.84 69.74 -9.99
N LEU A 7 -17.67 70.76 -10.19
CA LEU A 7 -18.02 71.76 -9.20
C LEU A 7 -19.48 72.14 -9.39
N LYS A 8 -20.28 72.00 -8.33
CA LYS A 8 -21.64 72.53 -8.28
C LYS A 8 -21.56 74.02 -7.91
N VAL A 9 -21.66 74.88 -8.92
CA VAL A 9 -21.68 76.34 -8.71
C VAL A 9 -23.07 76.76 -8.22
N GLU A 10 -23.29 76.75 -6.90
CA GLU A 10 -24.47 77.40 -6.31
C GLU A 10 -24.26 78.93 -6.32
N THR A 11 -24.93 79.63 -7.22
CA THR A 11 -24.96 81.09 -7.24
C THR A 11 -25.72 81.64 -6.04
N LYS A 12 -25.04 81.76 -4.89
CA LYS A 12 -25.59 82.38 -3.66
C LYS A 12 -25.63 83.91 -3.71
N CYS A 13 -25.24 84.53 -4.84
CA CYS A 13 -25.06 85.99 -4.94
C CYS A 13 -26.27 86.80 -5.42
N PHE A 14 -27.43 86.21 -5.72
CA PHE A 14 -28.52 86.96 -6.38
C PHE A 14 -29.90 86.92 -5.71
N THR A 15 -30.03 86.48 -4.45
CA THR A 15 -31.35 86.42 -3.79
C THR A 15 -31.88 87.76 -3.27
N ASP A 16 -31.09 88.85 -3.26
CA ASP A 16 -31.49 90.11 -2.61
C ASP A 16 -31.80 91.30 -3.54
N LEU A 17 -31.91 91.09 -4.86
CA LEU A 17 -32.38 92.15 -5.77
C LEU A 17 -33.88 92.01 -6.05
N PRO A 18 -34.72 93.02 -5.70
CA PRO A 18 -36.15 92.95 -5.95
C PRO A 18 -36.45 92.87 -7.46
N ASN A 19 -37.30 91.91 -7.85
CA ASN A 19 -37.71 91.59 -9.23
C ASN A 19 -38.06 92.80 -10.13
N LYS A 20 -38.40 93.95 -9.54
CA LYS A 20 -38.72 95.19 -10.26
C LYS A 20 -37.53 95.93 -10.88
N VAL A 21 -36.28 95.68 -10.46
CA VAL A 21 -35.10 96.34 -11.07
C VAL A 21 -34.64 95.60 -12.33
N LEU A 22 -34.78 94.27 -12.35
CA LEU A 22 -34.37 93.40 -13.46
C LEU A 22 -35.19 93.63 -14.75
N GLU A 23 -36.49 93.98 -14.65
CA GLU A 23 -37.33 94.24 -15.83
C GLU A 23 -36.95 95.53 -16.59
N SER A 24 -36.21 96.46 -15.97
CA SER A 24 -35.81 97.73 -16.61
C SER A 24 -34.43 97.70 -17.29
N MET A 25 -33.64 96.62 -17.10
CA MET A 25 -32.24 96.54 -17.55
C MET A 25 -32.01 95.65 -18.78
N GLY A 26 -33.08 95.13 -19.40
CA GLY A 26 -32.97 94.37 -20.66
C GLY A 26 -32.16 93.07 -20.55
N LEU A 27 -32.00 92.50 -19.35
CA LEU A 27 -31.37 91.20 -19.14
C LEU A 27 -32.23 90.13 -19.80
N GLU A 28 -31.64 89.38 -20.74
CA GLU A 28 -32.33 88.28 -21.39
C GLU A 28 -31.74 86.92 -21.02
N ARG A 29 -30.41 86.85 -20.89
CA ARG A 29 -29.68 85.58 -20.77
C ARG A 29 -28.44 85.67 -19.90
N TYR A 30 -27.99 84.53 -19.39
CA TYR A 30 -26.64 84.35 -18.85
C TYR A 30 -25.77 83.58 -19.83
N VAL A 31 -24.48 83.91 -19.86
CA VAL A 31 -23.46 83.16 -20.59
C VAL A 31 -22.38 82.74 -19.61
N ILE A 32 -22.11 81.45 -19.55
CA ILE A 32 -21.10 80.87 -18.65
C ILE A 32 -19.88 80.51 -19.48
N TYR A 33 -18.69 80.81 -18.96
CA TYR A 33 -17.44 80.45 -19.59
C TYR A 33 -16.48 79.84 -18.57
N LEU A 34 -15.62 78.94 -19.03
CA LEU A 34 -14.35 78.62 -18.39
C LEU A 34 -13.32 79.69 -18.75
N ALA A 35 -12.53 80.16 -17.79
CA ALA A 35 -11.54 81.21 -18.00
C ALA A 35 -10.22 80.97 -17.23
N GLU A 36 -9.13 81.58 -17.71
CA GLU A 36 -7.79 81.51 -17.06
C GLU A 36 -7.69 82.36 -15.78
N ASN A 37 -8.67 83.26 -15.54
CA ASN A 37 -8.76 84.06 -14.33
C ASN A 37 -10.18 84.61 -14.10
N ALA A 38 -10.37 85.25 -12.94
CA ALA A 38 -11.63 85.85 -12.52
C ALA A 38 -12.16 86.98 -13.42
N PHE A 39 -11.36 87.54 -14.33
CA PHE A 39 -11.80 88.58 -15.26
C PHE A 39 -12.37 88.03 -16.57
N GLY A 40 -12.37 86.69 -16.76
CA GLY A 40 -12.83 86.08 -18.00
C GLY A 40 -11.84 86.19 -19.15
N ILE A 41 -10.55 86.35 -18.87
CA ILE A 41 -9.51 86.36 -19.91
C ILE A 41 -9.36 84.96 -20.50
N ARG A 42 -9.23 84.92 -21.84
CA ARG A 42 -9.10 83.69 -22.64
C ARG A 42 -10.16 82.67 -22.23
N ARG A 43 -11.41 83.00 -22.51
CA ARG A 43 -12.55 82.22 -22.04
C ARG A 43 -13.12 81.32 -23.14
N SER A 44 -13.62 80.15 -22.74
CA SER A 44 -14.36 79.22 -23.61
C SER A 44 -15.78 79.05 -23.10
N GLN A 45 -16.78 79.22 -23.96
CA GLN A 45 -18.17 79.15 -23.53
C GLN A 45 -18.50 77.72 -23.09
N LEU A 46 -19.17 77.61 -21.94
CA LEU A 46 -19.61 76.36 -21.36
C LEU A 46 -21.12 76.21 -21.59
N GLY A 47 -21.50 75.25 -22.44
CA GLY A 47 -22.89 75.01 -22.79
C GLY A 47 -23.53 76.12 -23.63
N GLN A 48 -24.87 76.13 -23.68
CA GLN A 48 -25.65 77.17 -24.37
C GLN A 48 -25.93 78.37 -23.46
N GLU A 49 -26.38 79.47 -24.04
CA GLU A 49 -26.85 80.62 -23.26
C GLU A 49 -28.09 80.23 -22.44
N LEU A 50 -28.10 80.62 -21.17
CA LEU A 50 -29.17 80.28 -20.23
C LEU A 50 -30.21 81.40 -20.17
N PRO A 51 -31.50 81.10 -19.94
CA PRO A 51 -32.50 82.13 -19.70
C PRO A 51 -32.20 82.90 -18.41
N LYS A 52 -32.67 84.14 -18.30
CA LYS A 52 -32.45 85.01 -17.13
C LYS A 52 -32.97 84.45 -15.80
N GLU A 53 -33.87 83.46 -15.83
CA GLU A 53 -34.39 82.77 -14.66
C GLU A 53 -33.54 81.57 -14.22
N ALA A 54 -32.55 81.16 -15.02
CA ALA A 54 -31.68 80.03 -14.66
C ALA A 54 -30.82 80.36 -13.44
N THR A 55 -30.81 79.45 -12.47
CA THR A 55 -30.04 79.57 -11.22
C THR A 55 -28.93 78.54 -11.10
N SER A 56 -28.78 77.65 -12.08
CA SER A 56 -27.77 76.60 -12.13
C SER A 56 -27.48 76.18 -13.56
N GLN A 57 -26.28 75.64 -13.77
CA GLN A 57 -25.87 74.96 -14.99
C GLN A 57 -25.13 73.69 -14.58
N GLU A 58 -25.55 72.56 -15.13
CA GLU A 58 -24.80 71.32 -15.01
C GLU A 58 -23.59 71.39 -15.94
N VAL A 59 -22.42 71.15 -15.39
CA VAL A 59 -21.23 70.87 -16.20
C VAL A 59 -21.32 69.36 -16.51
N PRO A 60 -21.14 68.89 -17.76
CA PRO A 60 -21.09 67.45 -18.07
C PRO A 60 -19.75 66.81 -17.70
N PRO A 61 -19.72 65.49 -17.41
CA PRO A 61 -18.47 64.81 -17.10
C PRO A 61 -17.56 64.91 -18.31
N ASP A 62 -16.26 64.77 -18.04
CA ASP A 62 -15.22 64.84 -19.06
C ASP A 62 -15.10 66.21 -19.75
N THR A 63 -15.60 67.28 -19.11
CA THR A 63 -15.36 68.65 -19.58
C THR A 63 -13.87 68.98 -19.46
N LEU A 64 -13.18 69.09 -20.60
CA LEU A 64 -11.76 69.44 -20.67
C LEU A 64 -11.49 70.78 -19.97
N ARG A 65 -10.72 70.73 -18.89
CA ARG A 65 -10.32 71.92 -18.13
C ARG A 65 -9.44 72.90 -18.92
N LEU A 66 -8.57 72.38 -19.80
CA LEU A 66 -7.51 73.15 -20.47
C LEU A 66 -6.70 74.00 -19.45
N ALA A 67 -6.33 75.23 -19.79
CA ALA A 67 -5.63 76.15 -18.88
C ALA A 67 -6.57 76.92 -17.94
N PHE A 68 -7.86 76.57 -17.89
CA PHE A 68 -8.87 77.32 -17.15
C PHE A 68 -8.91 76.89 -15.68
N ASN A 69 -9.18 77.87 -14.81
CA ASN A 69 -9.25 77.70 -13.36
C ASN A 69 -10.36 78.55 -12.73
N HIS A 70 -11.20 79.21 -13.54
CA HIS A 70 -12.38 79.92 -13.08
C HIS A 70 -13.59 79.61 -13.94
N PHE A 71 -14.75 79.46 -13.32
CA PHE A 71 -16.04 79.71 -13.96
C PHE A 71 -16.31 81.21 -13.94
N THR A 72 -16.75 81.76 -15.07
CA THR A 72 -17.14 83.17 -15.19
C THR A 72 -18.54 83.25 -15.78
N ILE A 73 -19.41 84.02 -15.13
CA ILE A 73 -20.82 84.18 -15.51
C ILE A 73 -21.03 85.64 -15.91
N PHE A 74 -21.48 85.84 -17.14
CA PHE A 74 -21.80 87.15 -17.69
C PHE A 74 -23.31 87.30 -17.88
N THR A 75 -23.83 88.48 -17.57
CA THR A 75 -25.18 88.87 -17.97
C THR A 75 -25.18 89.35 -19.41
N LYS A 76 -26.20 88.97 -20.20
CA LYS A 76 -26.35 89.37 -21.61
C LYS A 76 -27.73 89.94 -21.89
N SER A 77 -27.75 91.09 -22.54
CA SER A 77 -28.94 91.78 -23.05
C SER A 77 -29.03 91.63 -24.58
N THR A 78 -30.11 92.16 -25.18
CA THR A 78 -30.22 92.28 -26.65
C THR A 78 -29.10 93.13 -27.28
N LEU A 79 -28.47 94.02 -26.52
CA LEU A 79 -27.51 94.99 -27.02
C LEU A 79 -26.06 94.58 -26.79
N ALA A 80 -25.75 93.96 -25.65
CA ALA A 80 -24.40 93.59 -25.27
C ALA A 80 -24.37 92.57 -24.12
N GLU A 81 -23.23 91.85 -24.03
CA GLU A 81 -22.80 91.12 -22.85
C GLU A 81 -22.07 92.07 -21.88
N GLN A 82 -22.20 91.83 -20.57
CA GLN A 82 -21.48 92.54 -19.52
C GLN A 82 -19.96 92.42 -19.72
N THR A 83 -19.20 93.44 -19.29
CA THR A 83 -17.73 93.44 -19.41
C THR A 83 -17.01 92.86 -18.20
N THR A 84 -17.70 92.75 -17.06
CA THR A 84 -17.14 92.28 -15.78
C THR A 84 -18.00 91.11 -15.29
N PRO A 85 -17.47 89.88 -15.23
CA PRO A 85 -18.26 88.73 -14.80
C PRO A 85 -18.34 88.61 -13.27
N ALA A 86 -19.28 87.79 -12.81
CA ALA A 86 -19.10 87.08 -11.54
C ALA A 86 -18.19 85.87 -11.79
N ALA A 87 -17.25 85.60 -10.89
CA ALA A 87 -16.29 84.52 -11.08
C ALA A 87 -16.17 83.62 -9.85
N LEU A 88 -15.94 82.33 -10.10
CA LEU A 88 -15.65 81.32 -9.09
C LEU A 88 -14.39 80.56 -9.50
N ALA A 89 -13.35 80.60 -8.67
CA ALA A 89 -12.16 79.79 -8.86
C ALA A 89 -12.47 78.31 -8.59
N PHE A 90 -11.80 77.42 -9.30
CA PHE A 90 -11.91 75.99 -9.10
C PHE A 90 -10.52 75.33 -9.08
N PHE A 91 -10.41 74.24 -8.33
CA PHE A 91 -9.20 73.45 -8.18
C PHE A 91 -9.48 72.02 -8.56
N ASP A 92 -8.47 71.40 -9.16
CA ASP A 92 -8.53 70.02 -9.59
C ASP A 92 -7.95 69.13 -8.52
N GLU A 93 -8.75 68.17 -8.13
CA GLU A 93 -8.48 67.27 -7.02
C GLU A 93 -8.56 65.86 -7.56
N PHE A 94 -7.45 65.13 -7.42
CA PHE A 94 -7.37 63.74 -7.84
C PHE A 94 -7.42 62.84 -6.62
N ALA A 95 -8.32 61.86 -6.66
CA ALA A 95 -8.53 60.90 -5.59
C ALA A 95 -7.85 59.55 -5.89
N MET A 96 -6.58 59.57 -6.31
CA MET A 96 -5.85 58.36 -6.68
C MET A 96 -5.38 57.61 -5.42
N ALA A 97 -5.71 56.32 -5.33
CA ALA A 97 -5.15 55.41 -4.33
C ALA A 97 -3.61 55.33 -4.49
N ALA A 98 -2.91 55.02 -3.40
CA ALA A 98 -1.46 54.94 -3.37
C ALA A 98 -0.96 53.66 -2.68
N ASN A 99 0.33 53.33 -2.86
CA ASN A 99 1.01 52.24 -2.15
C ASN A 99 0.27 50.90 -2.21
N MET A 100 -0.12 50.49 -3.42
CA MET A 100 -0.79 49.23 -3.65
C MET A 100 0.16 48.05 -3.42
N SER A 101 -0.29 47.02 -2.71
CA SER A 101 0.46 45.80 -2.43
C SER A 101 -0.47 44.59 -2.54
N PHE A 102 0.04 43.54 -3.19
CA PHE A 102 -0.65 42.27 -3.38
C PHE A 102 0.40 41.16 -3.34
N ILE A 103 0.06 40.09 -2.65
CA ILE A 103 0.80 38.82 -2.70
C ILE A 103 -0.21 37.83 -3.23
N ASP A 104 0.18 37.13 -4.28
CA ASP A 104 -0.61 36.04 -4.82
C ASP A 104 -0.44 34.81 -3.93
N GLU A 105 -1.50 34.47 -3.20
CA GLU A 105 -1.60 33.33 -2.30
C GLU A 105 -2.35 32.17 -2.95
N ASP A 106 -2.85 32.35 -4.18
CA ASP A 106 -3.24 31.22 -5.02
C ASP A 106 -1.97 30.63 -5.64
N LEU A 107 -1.88 29.30 -5.68
CA LEU A 107 -0.66 28.60 -6.12
C LEU A 107 -0.86 27.87 -7.44
N ASP A 108 -2.05 27.93 -8.03
CA ASP A 108 -2.36 27.34 -9.33
C ASP A 108 -1.84 28.23 -10.48
N GLU A 109 -1.27 27.59 -11.50
CA GLU A 109 -0.75 28.30 -12.66
C GLU A 109 -1.87 29.06 -13.39
N SER A 110 -1.66 30.34 -13.68
CA SER A 110 -2.61 31.24 -14.36
C SER A 110 -3.87 31.59 -13.58
N GLU A 111 -3.87 31.39 -12.26
CA GLU A 111 -4.92 31.83 -11.33
C GLU A 111 -4.29 32.76 -10.30
N ILE A 112 -5.10 33.65 -9.70
CA ILE A 112 -4.63 34.52 -8.64
C ILE A 112 -5.63 34.56 -7.49
N GLY A 113 -5.14 34.88 -6.30
CA GLY A 113 -5.97 35.05 -5.13
C GLY A 113 -5.18 35.67 -3.99
N GLY A 114 -5.88 36.33 -3.06
CA GLY A 114 -5.23 36.92 -1.89
C GLY A 114 -5.72 38.33 -1.60
N ASN A 115 -5.05 39.01 -0.68
CA ASN A 115 -5.49 40.32 -0.21
C ASN A 115 -4.76 41.47 -0.92
N LEU A 116 -5.50 42.25 -1.70
CA LEU A 116 -5.03 43.50 -2.27
C LEU A 116 -5.17 44.62 -1.25
N THR A 117 -4.12 45.38 -0.98
CA THR A 117 -4.15 46.51 -0.02
C THR A 117 -3.66 47.80 -0.67
N TRP A 118 -4.16 48.94 -0.21
CA TRP A 118 -3.74 50.27 -0.68
C TRP A 118 -3.91 51.33 0.40
N TYR A 119 -3.35 52.52 0.16
CA TYR A 119 -3.66 53.73 0.92
C TYR A 119 -4.70 54.56 0.18
N PRO A 120 -5.77 54.99 0.87
CA PRO A 120 -6.74 55.90 0.28
C PRO A 120 -6.08 57.24 -0.09
N PRO A 121 -6.65 57.99 -1.06
CA PRO A 121 -6.19 59.33 -1.39
C PRO A 121 -6.30 60.27 -0.19
N ALA A 122 -5.53 61.37 -0.23
CA ALA A 122 -5.48 62.34 0.86
C ALA A 122 -6.83 63.04 1.10
N ASP A 123 -7.61 63.26 0.04
CA ASP A 123 -9.00 63.70 0.10
C ASP A 123 -9.91 62.61 -0.47
N THR A 124 -10.90 62.21 0.32
CA THR A 124 -11.90 61.17 -0.01
C THR A 124 -13.33 61.74 0.01
N SER A 125 -13.50 63.05 0.18
CA SER A 125 -14.80 63.71 0.35
C SER A 125 -15.76 63.48 -0.82
N GLU A 126 -15.21 63.32 -2.03
CA GLU A 126 -15.97 63.09 -3.26
C GLU A 126 -15.90 61.63 -3.76
N VAL A 127 -15.24 60.73 -3.01
CA VAL A 127 -15.13 59.30 -3.36
C VAL A 127 -16.29 58.55 -2.72
N SER A 128 -17.10 57.86 -3.53
CA SER A 128 -18.16 56.97 -3.05
C SER A 128 -17.64 55.55 -2.82
N ASP A 129 -16.81 55.04 -3.73
CA ASP A 129 -16.30 53.67 -3.73
C ASP A 129 -15.04 53.53 -4.58
N TYR A 130 -14.35 52.40 -4.40
CA TYR A 130 -13.22 51.96 -5.22
C TYR A 130 -13.63 50.75 -6.06
N LEU A 131 -13.24 50.76 -7.33
CA LEU A 131 -13.44 49.65 -8.26
C LEU A 131 -12.10 48.98 -8.53
N VAL A 132 -12.04 47.68 -8.26
CA VAL A 132 -10.87 46.83 -8.47
C VAL A 132 -11.06 46.06 -9.77
N TYR A 133 -10.10 46.19 -10.68
CA TYR A 133 -10.11 45.49 -11.96
C TYR A 133 -8.81 44.74 -12.21
N LEU A 134 -8.92 43.66 -12.99
CA LEU A 134 -7.80 43.10 -13.75
C LEU A 134 -7.69 43.84 -15.08
N ALA A 135 -6.48 44.15 -15.54
CA ALA A 135 -6.23 44.89 -16.77
C ALA A 135 -5.01 44.37 -17.54
N GLU A 136 -4.98 44.60 -18.85
CA GLU A 136 -3.87 44.19 -19.72
C GLU A 136 -2.66 45.13 -19.63
N ASP A 137 -2.85 46.33 -19.07
CA ASP A 137 -1.79 47.31 -18.87
C ASP A 137 -2.06 48.23 -17.67
N GLN A 138 -1.06 49.02 -17.29
CA GLN A 138 -1.14 50.01 -16.20
C GLN A 138 -2.19 51.11 -16.43
N ALA A 139 -2.69 51.30 -17.65
CA ALA A 139 -3.69 52.31 -17.97
C ALA A 139 -5.13 51.77 -17.81
N GLY A 140 -5.29 50.50 -17.47
CA GLY A 140 -6.61 49.87 -17.30
C GLY A 140 -7.24 49.41 -18.62
N ARG A 141 -6.45 49.17 -19.67
CA ARG A 141 -6.98 48.70 -20.96
C ARG A 141 -7.60 47.31 -20.84
N ASN A 142 -8.71 47.10 -21.57
CA ASN A 142 -9.42 45.83 -21.68
C ASN A 142 -9.81 45.19 -20.33
N ARG A 143 -10.02 46.02 -19.31
CA ARG A 143 -10.18 45.60 -17.92
C ARG A 143 -11.44 44.75 -17.65
N SER A 144 -11.37 43.90 -16.63
CA SER A 144 -12.46 43.09 -16.08
C SER A 144 -12.69 43.43 -14.60
N LEU A 145 -13.93 43.73 -14.22
CA LEU A 145 -14.27 44.12 -12.84
C LEU A 145 -14.20 42.90 -11.93
N VAL A 146 -13.37 42.98 -10.89
CA VAL A 146 -13.25 41.93 -9.86
C VAL A 146 -14.17 42.25 -8.68
N GLY A 147 -14.21 43.52 -8.25
CA GLY A 147 -15.03 43.92 -7.12
C GLY A 147 -15.14 45.43 -6.92
N VAL A 148 -16.04 45.81 -6.02
CA VAL A 148 -16.30 47.19 -5.62
C VAL A 148 -16.33 47.24 -4.10
N VAL A 149 -15.63 48.22 -3.52
CA VAL A 149 -15.60 48.45 -2.06
C VAL A 149 -15.95 49.89 -1.74
N GLU A 150 -16.68 50.11 -0.64
CA GLU A 150 -17.09 51.45 -0.21
C GLU A 150 -15.88 52.31 0.21
N VAL A 151 -16.04 53.63 0.15
CA VAL A 151 -15.06 54.58 0.68
C VAL A 151 -14.78 54.31 2.16
N GLY A 152 -13.50 54.37 2.55
CA GLY A 152 -13.04 54.04 3.90
C GLY A 152 -12.44 52.62 4.01
N THR A 153 -12.68 51.77 3.03
CA THR A 153 -11.97 50.49 2.88
C THR A 153 -10.60 50.69 2.23
N HIS A 154 -9.62 49.88 2.65
CA HIS A 154 -8.22 49.97 2.21
C HIS A 154 -7.65 48.60 1.79
N ASP A 155 -8.53 47.62 1.62
CA ASP A 155 -8.21 46.26 1.25
C ASP A 155 -9.36 45.60 0.48
N PHE A 156 -9.03 44.60 -0.33
CA PHE A 156 -9.98 43.79 -1.07
C PHE A 156 -9.42 42.37 -1.23
N ALA A 157 -10.16 41.39 -0.71
CA ALA A 157 -9.83 39.98 -0.90
C ALA A 157 -10.26 39.54 -2.31
N ILE A 158 -9.27 39.28 -3.17
CA ILE A 158 -9.47 38.61 -4.44
C ILE A 158 -9.76 37.14 -4.12
N PRO A 159 -10.91 36.60 -4.55
CA PRO A 159 -11.25 35.19 -4.34
C PRO A 159 -10.17 34.26 -4.92
N PRO A 160 -9.91 33.09 -4.31
CA PRO A 160 -9.10 32.06 -4.96
C PRO A 160 -9.74 31.60 -6.27
N ASP A 161 -8.94 30.95 -7.10
CA ASP A 161 -9.29 30.44 -8.43
C ASP A 161 -9.72 31.57 -9.39
N THR A 162 -9.23 32.82 -9.19
CA THR A 162 -9.55 33.93 -10.10
C THR A 162 -8.69 33.85 -11.35
N PRO A 163 -9.24 33.59 -12.55
CA PRO A 163 -8.42 33.37 -13.74
C PRO A 163 -7.67 34.62 -14.18
N LEU A 164 -6.35 34.50 -14.37
CA LEU A 164 -5.47 35.62 -14.77
C LEU A 164 -5.66 36.02 -16.24
N LEU A 165 -5.93 35.05 -17.12
CA LEU A 165 -6.14 35.26 -18.57
C LEU A 165 -5.00 36.07 -19.23
N SER A 166 -5.30 37.15 -19.97
CA SER A 166 -4.32 38.06 -20.58
C SER A 166 -3.97 39.25 -19.70
N PHE A 167 -4.49 39.31 -18.46
CA PHE A 167 -4.30 40.44 -17.58
C PHE A 167 -2.91 40.39 -16.95
N THR A 168 -2.29 41.56 -16.82
CA THR A 168 -0.92 41.70 -16.27
C THR A 168 -0.87 42.69 -15.11
N HIS A 169 -1.97 43.40 -14.83
CA HIS A 169 -2.05 44.41 -13.79
C HIS A 169 -3.35 44.29 -13.01
N LEU A 170 -3.25 44.50 -11.69
CA LEU A 170 -4.38 44.90 -10.85
C LEU A 170 -4.48 46.42 -10.88
N THR A 171 -5.69 46.94 -11.01
CA THR A 171 -5.95 48.38 -11.08
C THR A 171 -7.07 48.79 -10.14
N ILE A 172 -6.90 49.94 -9.48
CA ILE A 172 -7.90 50.53 -8.59
C ILE A 172 -8.29 51.91 -9.13
N PHE A 173 -9.60 52.11 -9.29
CA PHE A 173 -10.20 53.39 -9.65
C PHE A 173 -11.05 53.92 -8.51
N ALA A 174 -10.90 55.19 -8.16
CA ALA A 174 -11.90 55.87 -7.33
C ALA A 174 -13.11 56.24 -8.18
N ARG A 175 -14.31 56.11 -7.62
CA ARG A 175 -15.56 56.56 -8.24
C ARG A 175 -16.27 57.54 -7.31
N SER A 176 -16.87 58.55 -7.92
CA SER A 176 -17.76 59.52 -7.29
C SER A 176 -19.22 59.22 -7.65
N GLU A 177 -20.18 59.99 -7.13
CA GLU A 177 -21.58 59.90 -7.55
C GLU A 177 -21.78 60.16 -9.06
N LEU A 178 -20.82 60.80 -9.72
CA LEU A 178 -20.94 61.22 -11.12
C LEU A 178 -20.20 60.31 -12.09
N VAL A 179 -18.96 59.94 -11.76
CA VAL A 179 -18.06 59.25 -12.69
C VAL A 179 -16.96 58.50 -11.95
N GLU A 180 -16.43 57.48 -12.62
CA GLU A 180 -15.20 56.79 -12.26
C GLU A 180 -13.99 57.61 -12.76
N GLN A 181 -12.90 57.59 -11.99
CA GLN A 181 -11.62 58.16 -12.42
C GLN A 181 -11.15 57.56 -13.75
N THR A 182 -10.44 58.34 -14.57
CA THR A 182 -9.91 57.86 -15.86
C THR A 182 -8.50 57.26 -15.77
N THR A 183 -7.77 57.56 -14.68
CA THR A 183 -6.39 57.11 -14.45
C THR A 183 -6.34 56.29 -13.16
N PRO A 184 -6.04 54.98 -13.21
CA PRO A 184 -5.98 54.15 -12.01
C PRO A 184 -4.65 54.24 -11.28
N MET A 185 -4.65 53.74 -10.05
CA MET A 185 -3.45 53.14 -9.46
C MET A 185 -3.31 51.72 -10.01
N ALA A 186 -2.12 51.34 -10.49
CA ALA A 186 -1.86 50.02 -11.08
C ALA A 186 -0.70 49.30 -10.40
N LEU A 187 -0.79 47.98 -10.27
CA LEU A 187 0.22 47.08 -9.73
C LEU A 187 0.41 45.93 -10.72
N PRO A 188 1.64 45.67 -11.21
CA PRO A 188 1.92 44.47 -11.98
C PRO A 188 1.62 43.21 -11.17
N ILE A 189 1.01 42.22 -11.81
CA ILE A 189 0.72 40.92 -11.22
C ILE A 189 1.97 40.03 -11.38
N VAL A 190 2.31 39.31 -10.32
CA VAL A 190 3.25 38.19 -10.37
C VAL A 190 2.44 36.99 -9.89
N ASP A 191 2.26 36.04 -10.81
CA ASP A 191 1.57 34.76 -10.57
C ASP A 191 2.51 33.85 -9.76
N SER A 192 2.05 33.42 -8.59
CA SER A 192 2.80 32.52 -7.69
C SER A 192 2.44 31.08 -8.04
N VAL A 193 3.44 30.25 -8.41
CA VAL A 193 3.18 28.85 -8.75
C VAL A 193 4.07 27.93 -7.93
N SER A 194 3.43 27.11 -7.09
CA SER A 194 4.12 26.21 -6.15
C SER A 194 3.58 24.79 -6.18
N SER A 195 3.53 24.17 -7.36
CA SER A 195 3.18 22.75 -7.51
C SER A 195 4.38 21.84 -7.25
N VAL A 196 4.17 20.71 -6.57
CA VAL A 196 5.21 19.66 -6.48
C VAL A 196 5.42 19.01 -7.85
N SER A 197 6.59 18.40 -8.06
CA SER A 197 6.92 17.70 -9.31
C SER A 197 7.54 16.33 -9.07
N ASN A 198 7.78 15.55 -10.12
CA ASN A 198 8.40 14.21 -10.04
C ASN A 198 7.73 13.28 -9.02
N VAL A 199 6.39 13.29 -8.95
CA VAL A 199 5.66 12.40 -8.05
C VAL A 199 5.88 10.96 -8.47
N SER A 200 6.32 10.12 -7.54
CA SER A 200 6.56 8.70 -7.78
C SER A 200 6.13 7.87 -6.58
N PHE A 201 5.62 6.67 -6.85
CA PHE A 201 5.18 5.74 -5.83
C PHE A 201 5.52 4.32 -6.29
N THR A 202 6.08 3.54 -5.38
CA THR A 202 6.30 2.11 -5.58
C THR A 202 5.53 1.36 -4.51
N ASP A 203 4.66 0.46 -4.94
CA ASP A 203 3.94 -0.43 -4.04
C ASP A 203 4.81 -1.62 -3.64
N LEU A 204 4.85 -1.90 -2.34
CA LEU A 204 5.69 -2.89 -1.68
C LEU A 204 4.88 -3.77 -0.71
N ASP A 205 3.54 -3.68 -0.67
CA ASP A 205 2.73 -4.50 0.25
C ASP A 205 2.60 -5.96 -0.20
N LEU A 206 2.67 -6.20 -1.51
CA LEU A 206 2.58 -7.52 -2.18
C LEU A 206 1.20 -8.21 -2.11
N ASP A 207 0.23 -7.65 -1.39
CA ASP A 207 -1.14 -8.14 -1.32
C ASP A 207 -2.02 -7.52 -2.41
N VAL A 208 -2.84 -8.35 -3.06
CA VAL A 208 -3.77 -7.88 -4.09
C VAL A 208 -4.81 -6.91 -3.50
N GLY A 209 -4.89 -5.73 -4.10
CA GLY A 209 -5.85 -4.69 -3.72
C GLY A 209 -5.43 -3.86 -2.51
N ASP A 210 -4.20 -4.01 -2.03
CA ASP A 210 -3.62 -3.26 -0.94
C ASP A 210 -2.37 -2.50 -1.39
N LEU A 211 -2.06 -1.41 -0.67
CA LEU A 211 -0.90 -0.58 -0.90
C LEU A 211 -0.03 -0.52 0.34
N GLY A 212 1.25 -0.32 0.11
CA GLY A 212 2.23 -0.01 1.14
C GLY A 212 3.51 0.47 0.49
N GLY A 213 4.07 1.60 0.91
CA GLY A 213 5.28 2.12 0.28
C GLY A 213 5.51 3.59 0.55
N THR A 214 6.44 4.19 -0.18
CA THR A 214 6.77 5.61 -0.04
C THR A 214 6.32 6.36 -1.29
N LEU A 215 5.47 7.36 -1.09
CA LEU A 215 5.15 8.37 -2.10
C LEU A 215 6.18 9.49 -1.99
N GLU A 216 6.92 9.75 -3.06
CA GLU A 216 7.99 10.76 -3.10
C GLU A 216 7.69 11.82 -4.16
N TRP A 217 8.15 13.06 -3.91
CA TRP A 217 8.04 14.18 -4.84
C TRP A 217 9.22 15.14 -4.70
N SER A 218 9.38 16.03 -5.67
CA SER A 218 10.28 17.17 -5.61
C SER A 218 9.53 18.40 -5.12
N LEU A 219 10.08 19.08 -4.11
CA LEU A 219 9.56 20.34 -3.58
C LEU A 219 9.49 21.41 -4.70
N PRO A 220 8.56 22.38 -4.62
CA PRO A 220 8.49 23.49 -5.57
C PRO A 220 9.80 24.29 -5.62
N SER A 221 10.13 24.83 -6.80
CA SER A 221 11.38 25.59 -7.01
C SER A 221 11.27 27.08 -6.68
N SER A 222 10.06 27.60 -6.54
CA SER A 222 9.70 29.00 -6.27
C SER A 222 8.59 29.05 -5.22
N ASP A 223 8.44 30.20 -4.58
CA ASP A 223 7.31 30.57 -3.70
C ASP A 223 6.96 29.51 -2.64
N ILE A 224 7.97 28.77 -2.17
CA ILE A 224 7.82 27.68 -1.19
C ILE A 224 7.43 28.23 0.19
N GLU A 225 7.76 29.49 0.48
CA GLU A 225 7.35 30.21 1.68
C GLU A 225 5.85 30.44 1.78
N LEU A 226 5.12 30.32 0.67
CA LEU A 226 3.66 30.41 0.62
C LEU A 226 2.99 29.03 0.83
N VAL A 227 3.75 27.94 0.85
CA VAL A 227 3.22 26.59 1.08
C VAL A 227 3.15 26.31 2.58
N GLU A 228 1.94 26.12 3.10
CA GLU A 228 1.71 25.76 4.51
C GLU A 228 1.73 24.25 4.75
N SER A 229 1.33 23.44 3.76
CA SER A 229 1.32 21.97 3.85
C SER A 229 1.07 21.32 2.49
N TYR A 230 1.34 20.02 2.40
CA TYR A 230 0.92 19.17 1.28
C TYR A 230 -0.23 18.26 1.70
N TYR A 231 -1.23 18.11 0.84
CA TYR A 231 -2.35 17.21 1.05
C TYR A 231 -2.22 16.02 0.10
N VAL A 232 -2.14 14.83 0.67
CA VAL A 232 -2.03 13.58 -0.09
C VAL A 232 -3.39 12.90 -0.14
N TYR A 233 -3.86 12.59 -1.35
CA TYR A 233 -5.14 11.91 -1.56
C TYR A 233 -4.98 10.63 -2.38
N LEU A 234 -5.85 9.67 -2.13
CA LEU A 234 -6.18 8.59 -3.05
C LEU A 234 -7.33 9.06 -3.95
N ALA A 235 -7.29 8.83 -5.26
CA ALA A 235 -8.34 9.28 -6.19
C ALA A 235 -8.60 8.30 -7.33
N ALA A 236 -9.81 8.37 -7.89
CA ALA A 236 -10.22 7.53 -9.03
C ALA A 236 -9.71 8.06 -10.39
N SER A 237 -9.28 9.33 -10.45
CA SER A 237 -8.63 9.95 -11.60
C SER A 237 -7.46 10.83 -11.17
N ASP A 238 -6.55 11.11 -12.12
CA ASP A 238 -5.46 12.07 -12.00
C ASP A 238 -5.93 13.50 -11.66
N ALA A 239 -7.13 13.88 -12.12
CA ALA A 239 -7.75 15.18 -11.82
C ALA A 239 -8.45 15.28 -10.44
N GLY A 240 -8.38 14.27 -9.57
CA GLY A 240 -9.01 14.36 -8.23
C GLY A 240 -10.44 13.87 -8.10
N TYR A 241 -11.02 13.20 -9.12
CA TYR A 241 -12.37 12.65 -9.01
C TYR A 241 -12.45 11.58 -7.91
N GLY A 242 -13.44 11.71 -7.03
CA GLY A 242 -13.69 10.76 -5.95
C GLY A 242 -12.59 10.69 -4.89
N ARG A 243 -11.78 11.75 -4.72
CA ARG A 243 -10.63 11.72 -3.82
C ARG A 243 -10.97 11.48 -2.34
N LYS A 244 -10.09 10.78 -1.63
CA LYS A 244 -10.13 10.51 -0.19
C LYS A 244 -8.80 10.94 0.44
N LEU A 245 -8.86 11.78 1.47
CA LEU A 245 -7.67 12.29 2.15
C LEU A 245 -6.93 11.13 2.82
N ALA A 246 -5.65 10.98 2.48
CA ALA A 246 -4.76 9.99 3.06
C ALA A 246 -3.90 10.60 4.18
N SER A 247 -3.27 11.76 3.92
CA SER A 247 -2.41 12.44 4.89
C SER A 247 -2.29 13.95 4.62
N VAL A 248 -1.88 14.69 5.65
CA VAL A 248 -1.45 16.09 5.56
C VAL A 248 0.01 16.16 6.02
N VAL A 249 0.85 16.77 5.21
CA VAL A 249 2.31 16.67 5.29
C VAL A 249 2.93 18.05 5.44
N ASP A 250 4.00 18.15 6.23
CA ASP A 250 4.75 19.39 6.44
C ASP A 250 5.37 19.91 5.12
N PRO A 251 5.39 21.24 4.88
CA PRO A 251 5.87 21.82 3.63
C PRO A 251 7.37 21.57 3.35
N SER A 252 8.14 21.18 4.37
CA SER A 252 9.55 20.79 4.22
C SER A 252 9.76 19.33 3.82
N ALA A 253 8.72 18.49 3.88
CA ALA A 253 8.83 17.07 3.56
C ALA A 253 8.61 16.81 2.07
N ALA A 254 9.45 15.94 1.51
CA ALA A 254 9.44 15.54 0.11
C ALA A 254 8.87 14.13 -0.12
N PHE A 255 8.29 13.53 0.92
CA PHE A 255 7.72 12.20 0.86
C PHE A 255 6.65 11.97 1.92
N GLN A 256 5.84 10.92 1.72
CA GLN A 256 4.86 10.38 2.66
C GLN A 256 4.86 8.85 2.60
N GLU A 257 4.91 8.19 3.75
CA GLU A 257 4.71 6.74 3.84
C GLU A 257 3.22 6.41 3.73
N ILE A 258 2.86 5.55 2.77
CA ILE A 258 1.56 4.89 2.70
C ILE A 258 1.67 3.62 3.54
N LEU A 259 0.83 3.52 4.57
CA LEU A 259 0.85 2.38 5.48
C LEU A 259 0.53 1.08 4.72
N VAL A 260 1.20 0.00 5.12
CA VAL A 260 0.91 -1.37 4.67
C VAL A 260 -0.57 -1.71 4.84
N ASN A 261 -1.11 -2.56 3.97
CA ASN A 261 -2.53 -2.95 3.92
C ASN A 261 -3.50 -1.77 3.67
N THR A 262 -3.06 -0.69 3.02
CA THR A 262 -3.96 0.41 2.63
C THR A 262 -4.80 -0.02 1.42
N LYS A 263 -6.09 -0.25 1.62
CA LYS A 263 -7.01 -0.71 0.57
C LYS A 263 -7.06 0.26 -0.62
N VAL A 264 -6.78 -0.24 -1.82
CA VAL A 264 -6.88 0.50 -3.10
C VAL A 264 -8.32 0.87 -3.44
N GLU A 265 -9.29 0.00 -3.11
CA GLU A 265 -10.70 0.15 -3.46
C GLU A 265 -10.93 0.51 -4.95
N ALA A 266 -11.50 1.69 -5.24
CA ALA A 266 -11.74 2.20 -6.59
C ALA A 266 -10.70 3.24 -7.04
N PHE A 267 -9.68 3.49 -6.22
CA PHE A 267 -8.66 4.50 -6.48
C PHE A 267 -7.63 3.98 -7.49
N LYS A 268 -7.17 4.87 -8.36
CA LYS A 268 -6.19 4.60 -9.43
C LYS A 268 -5.00 5.53 -9.39
N HIS A 269 -5.06 6.58 -8.57
CA HIS A 269 -4.02 7.60 -8.48
C HIS A 269 -3.77 8.01 -7.02
N LEU A 270 -2.51 8.34 -6.75
CA LEU A 270 -2.12 9.15 -5.59
C LEU A 270 -1.90 10.58 -6.07
N LEU A 271 -2.44 11.54 -5.33
CA LEU A 271 -2.40 12.96 -5.64
C LEU A 271 -1.69 13.72 -4.53
N VAL A 272 -0.92 14.72 -4.89
CA VAL A 272 -0.29 15.66 -3.97
C VAL A 272 -0.71 17.07 -4.36
N TYR A 273 -1.42 17.73 -3.45
CA TYR A 273 -1.82 19.14 -3.57
C TYR A 273 -0.96 20.00 -2.66
N THR A 274 -0.67 21.23 -3.07
CA THR A 274 -0.10 22.23 -2.18
C THR A 274 -1.21 23.08 -1.59
N LYS A 275 -1.07 23.46 -0.31
CA LYS A 275 -2.02 24.30 0.42
C LYS A 275 -1.30 25.57 0.86
N SER A 276 -1.82 26.73 0.47
CA SER A 276 -1.37 28.05 0.93
C SER A 276 -2.21 28.54 2.12
N PRO A 277 -1.99 29.74 2.68
CA PRO A 277 -2.90 30.34 3.65
C PRO A 277 -4.31 30.55 3.09
N LEU A 278 -4.45 30.77 1.78
CA LEU A 278 -5.71 31.08 1.11
C LEU A 278 -6.51 29.81 0.76
N ALA A 279 -5.94 28.95 -0.08
CA ALA A 279 -6.66 27.82 -0.69
C ALA A 279 -5.75 26.59 -0.87
N GLU A 280 -6.36 25.44 -1.16
CA GLU A 280 -5.65 24.26 -1.69
C GLU A 280 -5.64 24.42 -3.20
N GLN A 281 -4.55 24.03 -3.87
CA GLN A 281 -4.52 24.01 -5.31
C GLN A 281 -5.72 23.25 -5.90
N THR A 282 -6.19 23.68 -7.05
CA THR A 282 -7.22 22.99 -7.84
C THR A 282 -6.59 21.90 -8.71
N THR A 283 -5.33 22.06 -9.11
CA THR A 283 -4.61 21.13 -9.99
C THR A 283 -3.50 20.37 -9.24
N PRO A 284 -3.66 19.04 -8.99
CA PRO A 284 -2.65 18.26 -8.28
C PRO A 284 -1.51 17.80 -9.18
N ALA A 285 -0.37 17.50 -8.55
CA ALA A 285 0.57 16.55 -9.11
C ALA A 285 0.08 15.12 -8.80
N SER A 286 0.19 14.20 -9.77
CA SER A 286 -0.38 12.85 -9.65
C SER A 286 0.57 11.75 -10.11
N VAL A 287 0.38 10.56 -9.55
CA VAL A 287 1.01 9.32 -10.00
C VAL A 287 -0.04 8.22 -10.07
N ALA A 288 0.00 7.39 -11.11
CA ALA A 288 -0.87 6.23 -11.22
C ALA A 288 -0.44 5.14 -10.21
N ILE A 289 -1.42 4.53 -9.58
CA ILE A 289 -1.22 3.38 -8.70
C ILE A 289 -1.01 2.14 -9.57
N SER A 290 0.05 1.40 -9.28
CA SER A 290 0.30 0.06 -9.83
C SER A 290 0.40 -0.90 -8.65
N ASP A 291 -0.73 -1.52 -8.31
CA ASP A 291 -0.85 -2.56 -7.29
C ASP A 291 0.01 -3.76 -7.70
N SER A 292 1.01 -4.07 -6.87
CA SER A 292 1.96 -5.14 -7.11
C SER A 292 1.59 -6.30 -6.21
N ALA A 293 0.96 -7.34 -6.76
CA ALA A 293 0.55 -8.52 -6.02
C ALA A 293 1.44 -9.73 -6.34
N VAL A 294 1.83 -10.48 -5.31
CA VAL A 294 2.61 -11.71 -5.46
C VAL A 294 1.94 -12.84 -4.71
N THR A 295 1.89 -14.01 -5.33
CA THR A 295 1.41 -15.24 -4.69
C THR A 295 2.21 -16.41 -5.23
N ALA A 296 2.65 -17.31 -4.36
CA ALA A 296 3.23 -18.57 -4.79
C ALA A 296 2.12 -19.45 -5.40
N LEU A 297 2.38 -20.01 -6.57
CA LEU A 297 1.40 -20.79 -7.33
C LEU A 297 1.80 -22.25 -7.40
N ASN A 298 0.85 -23.15 -7.68
CA ASN A 298 1.11 -24.58 -7.88
C ASN A 298 1.91 -25.23 -6.73
N LEU A 299 1.51 -24.94 -5.48
CA LEU A 299 2.12 -25.57 -4.32
C LEU A 299 1.88 -27.08 -4.38
N SER A 300 2.93 -27.86 -4.17
CA SER A 300 2.85 -29.31 -4.02
C SER A 300 3.87 -29.80 -3.00
N PHE A 301 3.46 -30.77 -2.21
CA PHE A 301 4.30 -31.48 -1.25
C PHE A 301 3.94 -32.95 -1.32
N SER A 302 4.94 -33.81 -1.19
CA SER A 302 4.73 -35.24 -1.03
C SER A 302 5.57 -35.68 0.15
N ASP A 303 4.89 -36.23 1.14
CA ASP A 303 5.52 -36.79 2.31
C ASP A 303 6.11 -38.17 2.00
N PHE A 304 7.35 -38.35 2.41
CA PHE A 304 8.18 -39.53 2.26
C PHE A 304 8.78 -39.98 3.60
N ASP A 305 8.48 -39.25 4.68
CA ASP A 305 8.62 -39.77 6.03
C ASP A 305 7.41 -40.67 6.29
N LEU A 306 7.63 -41.90 6.74
CA LEU A 306 6.57 -42.90 6.88
C LEU A 306 6.09 -43.04 8.32
N ASP A 307 6.66 -42.25 9.23
CA ASP A 307 6.26 -42.18 10.61
C ASP A 307 5.04 -41.29 10.76
N GLN A 308 4.11 -41.76 11.58
CA GLN A 308 2.93 -40.98 11.91
C GLN A 308 3.35 -39.71 12.65
N GLU A 309 2.83 -38.55 12.24
CA GLU A 309 3.10 -37.22 12.81
C GLU A 309 4.48 -36.63 12.50
N ASP A 310 5.25 -37.22 11.58
CA ASP A 310 6.52 -36.69 11.10
C ASP A 310 6.45 -36.41 9.60
N LEU A 311 7.20 -35.41 9.14
CA LEU A 311 7.25 -34.98 7.76
C LEU A 311 8.65 -35.17 7.19
N GLY A 312 8.70 -35.44 5.89
CA GLY A 312 9.95 -35.46 5.15
C GLY A 312 9.67 -35.48 3.66
N GLY A 313 10.29 -34.58 2.90
CA GLY A 313 10.04 -34.54 1.47
C GLY A 313 10.41 -33.22 0.85
N ASN A 314 9.72 -32.87 -0.22
CA ASN A 314 10.04 -31.68 -0.98
C ASN A 314 8.80 -30.83 -1.22
N LEU A 315 8.83 -29.60 -0.69
CA LEU A 315 7.80 -28.60 -0.94
C LEU A 315 8.22 -27.76 -2.15
N THR A 316 7.43 -27.81 -3.21
CA THR A 316 7.68 -27.05 -4.44
C THR A 316 6.56 -26.07 -4.74
N TRP A 317 6.89 -24.97 -5.41
CA TRP A 317 5.92 -24.00 -5.92
C TRP A 317 6.41 -23.42 -7.25
N SER A 318 5.65 -22.49 -7.81
CA SER A 318 6.03 -21.66 -8.95
C SER A 318 5.86 -20.20 -8.57
N GLU A 319 6.72 -19.35 -9.10
CA GLU A 319 6.72 -17.92 -8.81
C GLU A 319 5.66 -17.17 -9.63
N SER A 320 5.24 -16.00 -9.14
CA SER A 320 4.41 -15.06 -9.89
C SER A 320 5.19 -14.44 -11.06
N GLU A 321 4.49 -13.85 -12.03
CA GLU A 321 5.12 -13.19 -13.19
C GLU A 321 5.90 -11.92 -12.81
N ASP A 322 5.50 -11.24 -11.73
CA ASP A 322 6.18 -10.03 -11.25
C ASP A 322 6.81 -10.27 -9.88
N LEU A 323 8.15 -10.33 -9.85
CA LEU A 323 8.95 -10.55 -8.65
C LEU A 323 9.82 -9.34 -8.30
N ARG A 324 9.61 -8.20 -8.98
CA ARG A 324 10.52 -7.04 -8.89
C ARG A 324 10.67 -6.49 -7.48
N TYR A 325 9.68 -6.73 -6.61
CA TYR A 325 9.61 -6.21 -5.26
C TYR A 325 9.63 -7.29 -4.17
N VAL A 326 9.87 -8.55 -4.54
CA VAL A 326 9.98 -9.66 -3.59
C VAL A 326 11.44 -9.85 -3.25
N ASP A 327 11.77 -9.81 -1.97
CA ASP A 327 13.13 -10.06 -1.48
C ASP A 327 13.33 -11.54 -1.14
N ILE A 328 12.35 -12.14 -0.43
CA ILE A 328 12.37 -13.53 0.02
C ILE A 328 10.96 -14.12 0.09
N TYR A 329 10.85 -15.44 0.00
CA TYR A 329 9.71 -16.21 0.45
C TYR A 329 9.91 -16.67 1.89
N ARG A 330 8.85 -16.62 2.70
CA ARG A 330 8.84 -17.22 4.04
C ARG A 330 7.83 -18.35 4.09
N VAL A 331 8.33 -19.53 4.46
CA VAL A 331 7.55 -20.75 4.58
C VAL A 331 7.25 -20.96 6.06
N TYR A 332 5.98 -21.15 6.38
CA TYR A 332 5.50 -21.43 7.73
C TYR A 332 4.79 -22.77 7.77
N LEU A 333 4.93 -23.46 8.89
CA LEU A 333 3.99 -24.50 9.31
C LEU A 333 2.86 -23.82 10.09
N ALA A 334 1.61 -24.17 9.79
CA ALA A 334 0.47 -23.51 10.39
C ALA A 334 -0.66 -24.46 10.76
N ILE A 335 -1.39 -24.07 11.81
CA ILE A 335 -2.68 -24.62 12.18
C ILE A 335 -3.71 -23.65 11.61
N ALA A 336 -4.49 -24.11 10.64
CA ALA A 336 -5.61 -23.36 10.10
C ALA A 336 -6.91 -24.13 10.33
N GLU A 337 -7.94 -23.41 10.75
CA GLU A 337 -9.29 -23.94 10.89
C GLU A 337 -10.11 -23.54 9.66
N ASP A 338 -10.81 -24.52 9.07
CA ASP A 338 -11.81 -24.22 8.05
C ASP A 338 -13.06 -23.70 8.74
N THR A 339 -13.24 -22.38 8.72
CA THR A 339 -14.40 -21.71 9.32
C THR A 339 -15.73 -22.01 8.60
N SER A 340 -15.70 -22.83 7.54
CA SER A 340 -16.89 -23.17 6.75
C SER A 340 -17.85 -24.18 7.40
N ASP A 341 -17.50 -24.78 8.55
CA ASP A 341 -18.30 -25.85 9.15
C ASP A 341 -19.57 -25.40 9.90
N ASN A 342 -20.01 -24.15 9.69
CA ASN A 342 -21.30 -23.66 10.17
C ASN A 342 -22.46 -24.04 9.22
N GLY A 343 -22.58 -25.34 8.91
CA GLY A 343 -23.80 -26.05 8.48
C GLY A 343 -24.59 -25.53 7.27
N THR A 344 -24.10 -24.53 6.54
CA THR A 344 -24.77 -23.96 5.37
C THR A 344 -23.80 -23.93 4.21
N ALA A 345 -23.97 -24.88 3.29
CA ALA A 345 -23.13 -25.06 2.11
C ALA A 345 -22.88 -23.73 1.39
N PRO A 346 -21.63 -23.24 1.33
CA PRO A 346 -21.33 -22.01 0.62
C PRO A 346 -21.30 -22.26 -0.89
N ALA A 347 -21.82 -21.29 -1.63
CA ALA A 347 -21.77 -21.26 -3.07
C ALA A 347 -20.30 -21.19 -3.54
N ARG A 348 -19.91 -22.15 -4.39
CA ARG A 348 -18.63 -22.18 -5.12
C ARG A 348 -18.33 -20.82 -5.75
N GLY A 349 -17.32 -20.11 -5.24
CA GLY A 349 -16.79 -18.91 -5.92
C GLY A 349 -16.04 -17.88 -5.08
N GLY A 350 -16.13 -17.91 -3.75
CA GLY A 350 -15.31 -17.05 -2.87
C GLY A 350 -14.37 -17.90 -2.04
N GLY A 351 -13.07 -17.63 -2.07
CA GLY A 351 -12.10 -18.30 -1.20
C GLY A 351 -12.55 -18.16 0.26
N SER A 352 -12.80 -19.30 0.92
CA SER A 352 -12.96 -19.33 2.37
C SER A 352 -11.70 -18.73 2.98
N ALA A 353 -11.85 -17.70 3.80
CA ALA A 353 -10.71 -17.12 4.50
C ALA A 353 -10.21 -18.17 5.51
N LEU A 354 -9.03 -18.74 5.24
CA LEU A 354 -8.34 -19.60 6.19
C LEU A 354 -8.06 -18.79 7.46
N GLU A 355 -8.67 -19.19 8.58
CA GLU A 355 -8.36 -18.60 9.87
C GLU A 355 -7.12 -19.28 10.43
N ILE A 356 -6.00 -18.56 10.43
CA ILE A 356 -4.72 -19.06 10.94
C ILE A 356 -4.72 -18.91 12.46
N VAL A 357 -4.79 -20.03 13.17
CA VAL A 357 -4.78 -20.09 14.64
C VAL A 357 -3.36 -19.92 15.17
N GLU A 358 -2.41 -20.62 14.56
CA GLU A 358 -1.00 -20.62 14.94
C GLU A 358 -0.14 -20.80 13.68
N ARG A 359 1.02 -20.15 13.62
CA ARG A 359 2.04 -20.40 12.59
C ARG A 359 3.44 -20.27 13.16
N VAL A 360 4.36 -21.09 12.69
CA VAL A 360 5.78 -21.08 13.06
C VAL A 360 6.61 -20.95 11.79
N LEU A 361 7.56 -20.01 11.79
CA LEU A 361 8.47 -19.82 10.67
C LEU A 361 9.34 -21.07 10.52
N PHE A 362 9.22 -21.75 9.39
CA PHE A 362 9.99 -22.94 9.07
C PHE A 362 11.24 -22.58 8.29
N ALA A 363 11.11 -21.78 7.23
CA ALA A 363 12.24 -21.37 6.40
C ALA A 363 12.06 -19.98 5.76
N ALA A 364 13.19 -19.36 5.41
CA ALA A 364 13.25 -18.14 4.60
C ALA A 364 14.09 -18.41 3.36
N ILE A 365 13.46 -18.32 2.19
CA ILE A 365 13.97 -18.79 0.90
C ILE A 365 14.18 -17.59 -0.02
N PRO A 366 15.37 -17.40 -0.60
CA PRO A 366 15.59 -16.33 -1.57
C PRO A 366 14.71 -16.49 -2.81
N VAL A 367 14.31 -15.37 -3.42
CA VAL A 367 13.64 -15.37 -4.72
C VAL A 367 14.51 -16.06 -5.78
N GLY A 368 13.88 -16.77 -6.71
CA GLY A 368 14.49 -17.64 -7.70
C GLY A 368 14.68 -19.08 -7.22
N THR A 369 14.36 -19.38 -5.96
CA THR A 369 14.34 -20.75 -5.42
C THR A 369 12.90 -21.16 -5.17
N THR A 370 12.46 -22.24 -5.82
CA THR A 370 11.05 -22.68 -5.86
C THR A 370 10.82 -24.04 -5.21
N GLU A 371 11.75 -24.42 -4.33
CA GLU A 371 11.87 -25.75 -3.76
C GLU A 371 12.43 -25.63 -2.35
N LEU A 372 11.87 -26.40 -1.42
CA LEU A 372 12.34 -26.53 -0.05
C LEU A 372 12.31 -28.00 0.36
N VAL A 373 13.49 -28.55 0.61
CA VAL A 373 13.66 -29.89 1.19
C VAL A 373 13.32 -29.82 2.68
N ILE A 374 12.32 -30.59 3.07
CA ILE A 374 11.92 -30.85 4.45
C ILE A 374 12.69 -32.09 4.90
N PRO A 375 13.59 -31.96 5.90
CA PRO A 375 14.31 -33.12 6.42
C PRO A 375 13.34 -34.19 6.94
N PRO A 376 13.66 -35.49 6.82
CA PRO A 376 12.89 -36.52 7.52
C PRO A 376 12.92 -36.30 9.03
N GLU A 377 11.96 -36.88 9.73
CA GLU A 377 11.70 -36.72 11.17
C GLU A 377 11.40 -35.25 11.54
N THR A 378 10.79 -34.48 10.63
CA THR A 378 10.34 -33.12 10.95
C THR A 378 8.98 -33.19 11.65
N PRO A 379 8.88 -32.88 12.96
CA PRO A 379 7.65 -33.13 13.70
C PRO A 379 6.51 -32.23 13.24
N LEU A 380 5.34 -32.82 13.02
CA LEU A 380 4.09 -32.12 12.73
C LEU A 380 3.47 -31.50 14.00
N ALA A 381 3.87 -31.99 15.17
CA ALA A 381 3.36 -31.53 16.45
C ALA A 381 3.75 -30.07 16.74
N SER A 382 2.76 -29.24 17.08
CA SER A 382 2.97 -27.89 17.57
C SER A 382 3.15 -27.88 19.10
N ASN A 383 3.57 -26.72 19.64
CA ASN A 383 3.63 -26.52 21.09
C ASN A 383 2.24 -26.50 21.77
N SER A 384 1.15 -26.41 21.00
CA SER A 384 -0.22 -26.25 21.48
C SER A 384 -1.04 -27.54 21.50
N SER A 385 -0.39 -28.71 21.44
CA SER A 385 -1.02 -30.05 21.37
C SER A 385 -1.89 -30.30 20.13
N HIS A 386 -1.74 -29.46 19.11
CA HIS A 386 -2.37 -29.61 17.80
C HIS A 386 -1.27 -29.89 16.76
N PHE A 387 -1.65 -30.52 15.65
CA PHE A 387 -0.74 -30.75 14.53
C PHE A 387 -0.83 -29.59 13.56
N PHE A 388 0.31 -29.18 13.00
CA PHE A 388 0.30 -28.30 11.85
C PHE A 388 -0.47 -28.97 10.72
N THR A 389 -1.39 -28.24 10.11
CA THR A 389 -2.24 -28.77 9.04
C THR A 389 -1.87 -28.19 7.68
N HIS A 390 -1.11 -27.09 7.62
CA HIS A 390 -0.82 -26.39 6.38
C HIS A 390 0.63 -25.91 6.28
N PHE A 391 1.17 -25.91 5.05
CA PHE A 391 2.23 -25.01 4.65
C PHE A 391 1.65 -23.68 4.21
N LEU A 392 2.23 -22.58 4.67
CA LEU A 392 1.92 -21.24 4.20
C LEU A 392 3.18 -20.60 3.61
N ILE A 393 3.07 -20.08 2.38
CA ILE A 393 4.16 -19.39 1.70
C ILE A 393 3.78 -17.92 1.51
N TYR A 394 4.59 -17.05 2.09
CA TYR A 394 4.46 -15.59 2.02
C TYR A 394 5.59 -14.97 1.20
N GLY A 395 5.27 -14.14 0.22
CA GLY A 395 6.21 -13.16 -0.32
C GLY A 395 6.48 -12.06 0.70
N LYS A 396 7.74 -11.63 0.79
CA LYS A 396 8.15 -10.50 1.61
C LYS A 396 8.98 -9.52 0.80
N SER A 397 8.58 -8.26 0.84
CA SER A 397 9.34 -7.13 0.29
C SER A 397 10.26 -6.51 1.34
N SER A 398 10.93 -5.43 0.95
CA SER A 398 11.71 -4.60 1.87
C SER A 398 10.85 -3.87 2.91
N LEU A 399 9.54 -3.72 2.65
CA LEU A 399 8.59 -3.07 3.53
C LEU A 399 7.87 -4.06 4.45
N ALA A 400 7.24 -5.08 3.87
CA ALA A 400 6.33 -5.96 4.58
C ALA A 400 6.31 -7.38 4.01
N GLU A 401 5.87 -8.31 4.86
CA GLU A 401 5.41 -9.63 4.43
C GLU A 401 3.94 -9.49 4.03
N GLN A 402 3.54 -10.16 2.94
CA GLN A 402 2.15 -10.20 2.53
C GLN A 402 1.25 -10.70 3.69
N SER A 403 0.01 -10.26 3.74
CA SER A 403 -0.99 -10.68 4.71
C SER A 403 -1.71 -11.94 4.26
N THR A 404 -1.80 -12.19 2.94
CA THR A 404 -2.52 -13.33 2.38
C THR A 404 -1.53 -14.37 1.81
N PRO A 405 -1.31 -15.53 2.48
CA PRO A 405 -0.39 -16.55 1.98
C PRO A 405 -0.98 -17.38 0.84
N ALA A 406 -0.09 -18.00 0.06
CA ALA A 406 -0.43 -19.25 -0.60
C ALA A 406 -0.43 -20.37 0.44
N SER A 407 -1.41 -21.26 0.40
CA SER A 407 -1.56 -22.35 1.37
C SER A 407 -1.63 -23.71 0.69
N LEU A 408 -1.12 -24.73 1.39
CA LEU A 408 -1.19 -26.12 1.00
C LEU A 408 -1.52 -26.96 2.24
N LEU A 409 -2.57 -27.78 2.16
CA LEU A 409 -2.91 -28.76 3.19
C LEU A 409 -1.80 -29.83 3.24
N ILE A 410 -1.36 -30.16 4.45
CA ILE A 410 -0.39 -31.22 4.70
C ILE A 410 -1.15 -32.55 4.76
N GLU A 411 -0.72 -33.49 3.94
CA GLU A 411 -1.13 -34.89 4.01
C GLU A 411 0.04 -35.69 4.58
N ASP A 412 -0.02 -35.95 5.88
CA ASP A 412 0.90 -36.82 6.61
C ASP A 412 0.67 -38.28 6.20
N LEU A 413 1.73 -38.97 5.79
CA LEU A 413 1.65 -40.35 5.32
C LEU A 413 2.24 -41.32 6.35
N ALA A 414 1.37 -41.99 7.10
CA ALA A 414 1.78 -43.09 7.98
C ALA A 414 1.70 -44.45 7.25
N ALA A 415 2.84 -45.01 6.87
CA ALA A 415 2.91 -46.30 6.16
C ALA A 415 3.74 -47.34 6.92
N SER A 416 3.32 -47.71 8.13
CA SER A 416 3.91 -48.81 8.89
C SER A 416 3.42 -50.17 8.42
N ALA A 417 4.32 -51.15 8.35
CA ALA A 417 3.89 -52.55 8.33
C ALA A 417 3.08 -52.88 9.59
N SER A 418 2.26 -53.93 9.56
CA SER A 418 1.51 -54.36 10.75
C SER A 418 1.45 -55.89 10.86
N ALA A 419 0.92 -56.40 11.97
CA ALA A 419 0.72 -57.83 12.19
C ALA A 419 1.95 -58.71 11.90
N VAL A 420 3.14 -58.24 12.32
CA VAL A 420 4.38 -59.01 12.20
C VAL A 420 4.22 -60.31 12.97
N ASN A 421 4.46 -61.42 12.30
CA ASN A 421 4.38 -62.77 12.84
C ASN A 421 5.62 -63.56 12.45
N PHE A 422 6.15 -64.29 13.42
CA PHE A 422 7.31 -65.16 13.26
C PHE A 422 7.15 -66.35 14.20
N THR A 423 7.50 -67.52 13.71
CA THR A 423 7.65 -68.73 14.52
C THR A 423 9.04 -69.24 14.23
N ASP A 424 9.81 -69.41 15.29
CA ASP A 424 11.15 -69.97 15.19
C ASP A 424 11.03 -71.48 14.91
N GLU A 425 11.42 -71.88 13.72
CA GLU A 425 11.45 -73.26 13.23
C GLU A 425 12.84 -73.90 13.41
N ASP A 426 13.84 -73.14 13.89
CA ASP A 426 15.10 -73.70 14.34
C ASP A 426 14.93 -74.27 15.77
N LEU A 427 15.64 -75.37 16.05
CA LEU A 427 15.55 -76.08 17.32
C LEU A 427 16.81 -75.96 18.17
N ASP A 428 17.84 -75.28 17.64
CA ASP A 428 19.13 -75.06 18.26
C ASP A 428 19.13 -73.82 19.15
N GLU A 429 19.76 -73.96 20.32
CA GLU A 429 19.79 -72.91 21.34
C GLU A 429 20.51 -71.66 20.83
N SER A 430 19.85 -70.50 20.95
CA SER A 430 20.32 -69.17 20.53
C SER A 430 20.46 -68.98 19.01
N GLU A 431 19.83 -69.82 18.20
CA GLU A 431 19.72 -69.68 16.75
C GLU A 431 18.26 -69.50 16.37
N LEU A 432 18.00 -68.92 15.19
CA LEU A 432 16.67 -68.58 14.73
C LEU A 432 16.53 -69.00 13.28
N GLY A 433 15.41 -69.61 12.95
CA GLY A 433 15.09 -70.02 11.58
C GLY A 433 13.60 -69.92 11.31
N GLY A 434 13.21 -69.70 10.06
CA GLY A 434 11.80 -69.73 9.67
C GLY A 434 11.40 -68.54 8.82
N ASN A 435 10.10 -68.29 8.68
CA ASN A 435 9.58 -67.22 7.84
C ASN A 435 8.91 -66.13 8.68
N VAL A 436 9.33 -64.89 8.45
CA VAL A 436 8.65 -63.70 8.98
C VAL A 436 7.59 -63.29 7.98
N THR A 437 6.39 -63.00 8.47
CA THR A 437 5.30 -62.43 7.67
C THR A 437 4.79 -61.15 8.30
N TRP A 438 4.31 -60.20 7.50
CA TRP A 438 3.65 -58.98 7.95
C TRP A 438 2.49 -58.63 7.02
N VAL A 439 1.66 -57.68 7.42
CA VAL A 439 0.65 -57.05 6.58
C VAL A 439 1.22 -55.73 6.09
N GLU A 440 1.18 -55.52 4.77
CA GLU A 440 1.60 -54.28 4.13
C GLU A 440 0.70 -53.11 4.57
N PRO A 441 1.22 -51.87 4.65
CA PRO A 441 0.40 -50.70 4.93
C PRO A 441 -0.72 -50.58 3.88
N GLU A 442 -1.93 -50.20 4.32
CA GLU A 442 -3.09 -50.05 3.44
C GLU A 442 -2.97 -48.80 2.53
N GLU A 443 -2.14 -47.83 2.90
CA GLU A 443 -2.03 -46.53 2.24
C GLU A 443 -0.74 -46.34 1.43
N ASP A 444 -0.90 -45.68 0.27
CA ASP A 444 0.13 -45.14 -0.64
C ASP A 444 1.42 -45.96 -0.85
N LEU A 445 1.28 -47.26 -1.16
CA LEU A 445 2.37 -48.16 -1.58
C LEU A 445 3.22 -47.61 -2.74
N GLY A 446 2.76 -46.58 -3.45
CA GLY A 446 3.51 -45.92 -4.52
C GLY A 446 4.76 -45.18 -4.05
N ARG A 447 4.87 -44.84 -2.76
CA ARG A 447 6.05 -44.15 -2.17
C ARG A 447 6.98 -45.09 -1.41
N LEU A 448 6.50 -46.29 -1.09
CA LEU A 448 7.28 -47.32 -0.41
C LEU A 448 8.21 -48.03 -1.40
N ASN A 449 9.51 -48.08 -1.09
CA ASN A 449 10.48 -48.76 -1.94
C ASN A 449 10.80 -50.17 -1.46
N TRP A 450 11.08 -50.30 -0.16
CA TRP A 450 11.47 -51.57 0.44
C TRP A 450 11.11 -51.67 1.92
N TYR A 451 11.11 -52.90 2.42
CA TYR A 451 11.09 -53.25 3.82
C TYR A 451 12.49 -53.66 4.27
N ARG A 452 12.81 -53.41 5.54
CA ARG A 452 14.01 -53.95 6.19
C ARG A 452 13.66 -54.72 7.43
N LEU A 453 14.25 -55.91 7.55
CA LEU A 453 14.06 -56.80 8.66
C LEU A 453 15.26 -56.75 9.60
N PHE A 454 15.02 -56.43 10.87
CA PHE A 454 16.04 -56.34 11.89
C PHE A 454 15.75 -57.25 13.08
N LEU A 455 16.81 -57.83 13.64
CA LEU A 455 16.83 -58.29 15.03
C LEU A 455 17.26 -57.11 15.90
N GLN A 456 16.54 -56.87 16.99
CA GLN A 456 16.79 -55.70 17.83
C GLN A 456 16.50 -55.93 19.32
N ASP A 457 17.01 -55.01 20.13
CA ASP A 457 16.64 -54.86 21.53
C ASP A 457 15.21 -54.28 21.66
N PRO A 458 14.56 -54.39 22.84
CA PRO A 458 13.18 -53.93 23.02
C PRO A 458 12.95 -52.45 22.72
N ASP A 459 13.99 -51.63 22.81
CA ASP A 459 13.96 -50.18 22.55
C ASP A 459 14.46 -49.81 21.14
N GLY A 460 14.87 -50.78 20.33
CA GLY A 460 15.40 -50.56 18.98
C GLY A 460 16.76 -49.86 18.92
N LEU A 461 17.41 -49.57 20.05
CA LEU A 461 18.67 -48.80 20.08
C LEU A 461 19.85 -49.58 19.51
N THR A 462 19.83 -50.91 19.66
CA THR A 462 20.76 -51.80 18.97
C THR A 462 19.98 -52.76 18.08
N ARG A 463 20.46 -52.89 16.84
CA ARG A 463 19.80 -53.71 15.83
C ARG A 463 20.81 -54.27 14.82
N ARG A 464 20.47 -55.40 14.24
CA ARG A 464 21.22 -56.06 13.17
C ARG A 464 20.26 -56.49 12.07
N GLN A 465 20.53 -56.04 10.86
CA GLN A 465 19.74 -56.44 9.69
C GLN A 465 19.92 -57.93 9.44
N VAL A 466 18.81 -58.64 9.19
CA VAL A 466 18.80 -60.10 9.03
C VAL A 466 19.11 -60.51 7.59
N GLU A 467 18.55 -59.78 6.62
CA GLU A 467 18.63 -60.06 5.18
C GLU A 467 18.76 -58.77 4.35
N GLU A 468 18.97 -58.88 3.04
CA GLU A 468 18.94 -57.72 2.12
C GLU A 468 17.57 -57.01 2.12
N ASP A 469 17.54 -55.79 1.57
CA ASP A 469 16.32 -54.98 1.47
C ASP A 469 15.24 -55.72 0.64
N ILE A 470 14.02 -55.78 1.18
CA ILE A 470 12.89 -56.55 0.63
C ILE A 470 12.01 -55.60 -0.18
N GLY A 471 11.84 -55.82 -1.48
CA GLY A 471 11.07 -54.90 -2.32
C GLY A 471 9.62 -54.69 -1.86
N ALA A 472 9.07 -53.50 -2.08
CA ALA A 472 7.66 -53.20 -1.83
C ALA A 472 6.72 -54.18 -2.58
N GLY A 473 5.58 -54.52 -1.96
CA GLY A 473 4.66 -55.55 -2.45
C GLY A 473 5.05 -56.99 -2.06
N GLN A 474 6.05 -57.15 -1.19
CA GLN A 474 6.32 -58.41 -0.49
C GLN A 474 5.91 -58.28 0.97
N SER A 475 5.33 -59.36 1.50
CA SER A 475 4.79 -59.45 2.85
C SER A 475 5.42 -60.56 3.69
N SER A 476 6.56 -61.09 3.23
CA SER A 476 7.29 -62.14 3.95
C SER A 476 8.76 -62.19 3.59
N ALA A 477 9.61 -62.58 4.55
CA ALA A 477 11.03 -62.86 4.36
C ALA A 477 11.48 -64.04 5.22
N GLY A 478 12.32 -64.90 4.63
CA GLY A 478 12.91 -66.04 5.35
C GLY A 478 14.13 -65.63 6.16
N ILE A 479 14.26 -66.20 7.36
CA ILE A 479 15.45 -66.17 8.20
C ILE A 479 16.14 -67.52 8.07
N SER A 480 17.43 -67.53 7.72
CA SER A 480 18.23 -68.75 7.65
C SER A 480 18.33 -69.42 9.02
N ALA A 481 18.13 -70.74 9.09
CA ALA A 481 18.21 -71.59 10.30
C ALA A 481 19.36 -71.22 11.29
N GLU A 482 20.56 -71.00 10.76
CA GLU A 482 21.75 -70.70 11.57
C GLU A 482 21.88 -69.22 11.99
N THR A 483 20.78 -68.46 12.01
CA THR A 483 20.84 -67.02 12.34
C THR A 483 20.93 -66.84 13.85
N LYS A 484 22.10 -66.49 14.34
CA LYS A 484 22.34 -66.28 15.77
C LYS A 484 21.43 -65.20 16.35
N GLN A 485 20.71 -65.48 17.43
CA GLN A 485 19.90 -64.49 18.14
C GLN A 485 20.77 -63.36 18.76
N ASP A 486 22.01 -63.67 19.17
CA ASP A 486 23.00 -62.73 19.72
C ASP A 486 22.48 -61.80 20.84
N GLY A 487 21.47 -62.25 21.60
CA GLY A 487 20.87 -61.51 22.70
C GLY A 487 19.74 -60.55 22.32
N PHE A 488 19.44 -60.41 21.01
CA PHE A 488 18.28 -59.67 20.55
C PHE A 488 16.98 -60.36 20.97
N SER A 489 15.98 -59.59 21.36
CA SER A 489 14.72 -60.12 21.91
C SER A 489 13.52 -59.80 21.04
N HIS A 490 13.70 -58.97 20.01
CA HIS A 490 12.65 -58.54 19.11
C HIS A 490 13.10 -58.67 17.67
N LEU A 491 12.10 -58.83 16.80
CA LEU A 491 12.21 -58.74 15.37
C LEU A 491 11.36 -57.56 14.92
N ALA A 492 11.90 -56.71 14.05
CA ALA A 492 11.24 -55.50 13.58
C ALA A 492 11.25 -55.39 12.06
N VAL A 493 10.12 -54.95 11.51
CA VAL A 493 9.93 -54.65 10.09
C VAL A 493 9.80 -53.15 9.94
N TYR A 494 10.76 -52.57 9.23
CA TYR A 494 10.84 -51.16 8.91
C TYR A 494 10.38 -50.93 7.48
N THR A 495 9.61 -49.88 7.25
CA THR A 495 9.31 -49.38 5.90
C THR A 495 10.31 -48.30 5.50
N VAL A 496 10.64 -48.23 4.21
CA VAL A 496 11.68 -47.31 3.72
C VAL A 496 11.29 -46.72 2.37
N THR A 497 11.47 -45.40 2.26
CA THR A 497 11.28 -44.62 1.02
C THR A 497 12.62 -44.27 0.38
N GLU A 498 12.60 -43.45 -0.67
CA GLU A 498 13.81 -42.83 -1.19
C GLU A 498 14.46 -41.85 -0.20
N LEU A 499 13.69 -41.32 0.76
CA LEU A 499 14.14 -40.29 1.68
C LEU A 499 14.66 -40.86 3.00
N ALA A 500 13.88 -41.74 3.63
CA ALA A 500 14.16 -42.20 4.98
C ALA A 500 13.62 -43.63 5.23
N GLU A 501 14.25 -44.28 6.20
CA GLU A 501 13.72 -45.47 6.86
C GLU A 501 12.93 -45.01 8.07
N GLN A 502 11.76 -45.62 8.27
CA GLN A 502 10.88 -45.35 9.40
C GLN A 502 11.62 -45.43 10.75
N THR A 503 11.29 -44.61 11.73
CA THR A 503 11.84 -44.70 13.09
C THR A 503 10.99 -45.54 14.04
N THR A 504 9.69 -45.69 13.77
CA THR A 504 8.73 -46.47 14.55
C THR A 504 8.29 -47.75 13.82
N PRO A 505 9.09 -48.84 13.85
CA PRO A 505 8.77 -50.06 13.12
C PRO A 505 7.64 -50.86 13.78
N ALA A 506 7.07 -51.78 13.00
CA ALA A 506 6.31 -52.88 13.57
C ALA A 506 7.26 -53.91 14.17
N SER A 507 7.10 -54.22 15.46
CA SER A 507 7.97 -55.15 16.16
C SER A 507 7.22 -56.29 16.84
N LEU A 508 7.89 -57.42 16.98
CA LEU A 508 7.42 -58.64 17.59
C LEU A 508 8.49 -59.17 18.55
N ALA A 509 8.11 -59.48 19.78
CA ALA A 509 8.99 -60.21 20.70
C ALA A 509 9.21 -61.63 20.17
N ILE A 510 10.47 -62.05 20.07
CA ILE A 510 10.83 -63.39 19.59
C ILE A 510 11.06 -64.34 20.77
N HIS A 511 10.74 -65.61 20.54
CA HIS A 511 10.98 -66.69 21.47
C HIS A 511 11.76 -67.79 20.74
N ASP A 512 12.97 -68.06 21.23
CA ASP A 512 13.82 -69.17 20.76
C ASP A 512 13.19 -70.50 21.17
N THR A 513 12.94 -71.38 20.19
CA THR A 513 12.34 -72.69 20.42
C THR A 513 13.43 -73.76 20.57
N VAL A 514 13.93 -73.94 21.79
CA VAL A 514 14.95 -74.98 22.03
C VAL A 514 14.33 -76.36 22.26
N ALA A 515 14.63 -77.32 21.38
CA ALA A 515 14.17 -78.70 21.51
C ALA A 515 15.33 -79.70 21.58
N ARG A 516 16.05 -79.72 22.71
CA ARG A 516 17.20 -80.60 22.91
C ARG A 516 16.85 -81.89 23.67
N PRO A 517 17.07 -83.09 23.07
CA PRO A 517 16.98 -84.35 23.79
C PRO A 517 17.95 -84.38 24.98
N SER A 518 17.48 -84.84 26.14
CA SER A 518 18.27 -84.88 27.37
C SER A 518 18.46 -86.32 27.86
N ASN A 519 19.31 -86.52 28.87
CA ASN A 519 19.51 -87.83 29.50
C ASN A 519 19.80 -88.98 28.51
N LEU A 520 20.68 -88.73 27.54
CA LEU A 520 21.09 -89.73 26.55
C LEU A 520 21.85 -90.86 27.25
N THR A 521 21.31 -92.08 27.19
CA THR A 521 21.95 -93.28 27.72
C THR A 521 22.08 -94.34 26.64
N PHE A 522 23.24 -94.97 26.59
CA PHE A 522 23.51 -96.12 25.75
C PHE A 522 24.35 -97.11 26.55
N PHE A 523 23.90 -98.36 26.59
CA PHE A 523 24.67 -99.46 27.14
C PHE A 523 24.99 -100.40 26.01
N ASP A 524 26.29 -100.58 25.75
CA ASP A 524 26.74 -101.59 24.81
C ASP A 524 26.60 -102.96 25.47
N LEU A 525 25.76 -103.80 24.86
CA LEU A 525 25.48 -105.16 25.25
C LEU A 525 26.11 -106.16 24.26
N ASP A 526 26.82 -105.69 23.23
CA ASP A 526 27.58 -106.53 22.33
C ASP A 526 28.88 -107.02 23.00
N LEU A 527 29.25 -108.26 22.75
CA LEU A 527 30.42 -108.90 23.37
C LEU A 527 31.64 -108.93 22.42
N ASP A 528 31.46 -108.53 21.16
CA ASP A 528 32.49 -108.52 20.14
C ASP A 528 33.25 -107.18 20.12
N LEU A 529 34.58 -107.26 20.07
CA LEU A 529 35.44 -106.08 20.00
C LEU A 529 35.20 -105.30 18.71
N GLY A 530 34.70 -104.07 18.83
CA GLY A 530 34.48 -103.15 17.71
C GLY A 530 33.07 -103.18 17.13
N HIS A 531 32.15 -103.93 17.71
CA HIS A 531 30.73 -103.87 17.40
C HIS A 531 29.99 -103.14 18.52
N LEU A 532 28.85 -102.53 18.19
CA LEU A 532 27.97 -101.87 19.15
C LEU A 532 26.59 -102.51 19.03
N GLY A 533 26.00 -102.89 20.15
CA GLY A 533 24.67 -103.50 20.19
C GLY A 533 23.97 -103.18 21.49
N GLY A 534 22.88 -102.41 21.45
CA GLY A 534 22.16 -101.99 22.65
C GLY A 534 21.02 -101.03 22.32
N ASN A 535 20.30 -100.60 23.35
CA ASN A 535 19.27 -99.58 23.18
C ASN A 535 19.86 -98.20 23.48
N LEU A 536 19.77 -97.31 22.50
CA LEU A 536 19.94 -95.88 22.69
C LEU A 536 18.62 -95.31 23.21
N SER A 537 18.63 -94.66 24.36
CA SER A 537 17.46 -93.98 24.91
C SER A 537 17.82 -92.56 25.32
N TRP A 538 16.85 -91.66 25.23
CA TRP A 538 16.93 -90.28 25.70
C TRP A 538 15.59 -89.89 26.31
N GLN A 539 15.60 -88.79 27.04
CA GLN A 539 14.41 -88.08 27.47
C GLN A 539 14.06 -87.05 26.40
N GLU A 540 12.80 -87.07 25.96
CA GLU A 540 12.26 -86.09 25.01
C GLU A 540 12.45 -84.65 25.55
N PRO A 541 12.68 -83.66 24.67
CA PRO A 541 12.67 -82.25 25.03
C PRO A 541 11.38 -81.84 25.75
N ALA A 542 11.44 -80.75 26.50
CA ALA A 542 10.28 -80.22 27.20
C ALA A 542 9.21 -79.69 26.24
N ASP A 543 9.64 -79.15 25.08
CA ASP A 543 8.76 -78.75 23.99
C ASP A 543 8.92 -79.71 22.81
N MET A 544 7.82 -80.36 22.44
CA MET A 544 7.72 -81.31 21.33
C MET A 544 6.87 -80.78 20.18
N SER A 545 6.39 -79.54 20.28
CA SER A 545 5.44 -78.95 19.32
C SER A 545 5.99 -78.90 17.89
N GLN A 546 7.30 -78.73 17.75
CA GLN A 546 8.00 -78.61 16.47
C GLN A 546 8.86 -79.84 16.11
N VAL A 547 9.04 -80.78 17.05
CA VAL A 547 9.87 -81.98 16.83
C VAL A 547 9.11 -83.01 16.01
N THR A 548 9.50 -83.22 14.75
CA THR A 548 8.85 -84.22 13.89
C THR A 548 9.47 -85.61 14.02
N HIS A 549 10.80 -85.69 14.10
CA HIS A 549 11.56 -86.94 14.19
C HIS A 549 12.90 -86.68 14.89
N TYR A 550 13.49 -87.73 15.49
CA TYR A 550 14.87 -87.69 15.96
C TYR A 550 15.79 -88.39 14.97
N VAL A 551 16.96 -87.83 14.72
CA VAL A 551 18.01 -88.48 13.94
C VAL A 551 19.22 -88.67 14.84
N ALA A 552 19.69 -89.92 14.94
CA ALA A 552 20.88 -90.27 15.71
C ALA A 552 22.04 -90.52 14.74
N TYR A 553 23.17 -89.86 15.00
CA TYR A 553 24.39 -89.99 14.21
C TYR A 553 25.52 -90.57 15.06
N PHE A 554 26.41 -91.32 14.42
CA PHE A 554 27.72 -91.60 15.00
C PHE A 554 28.63 -90.41 14.72
N ALA A 555 29.22 -89.84 15.77
CA ALA A 555 30.19 -88.76 15.65
C ALA A 555 31.59 -89.26 16.04
N GLU A 556 32.59 -88.96 15.21
CA GLU A 556 33.99 -89.17 15.54
C GLU A 556 34.52 -87.92 16.26
N VAL A 557 35.02 -88.07 17.49
CA VAL A 557 35.66 -86.96 18.20
C VAL A 557 37.01 -86.70 17.54
N LEU A 558 37.07 -85.68 16.68
CA LEU A 558 38.34 -85.16 16.19
C LEU A 558 39.14 -84.64 17.41
N SER A 559 40.29 -85.26 17.68
CA SER A 559 41.20 -84.81 18.74
C SER A 559 41.44 -83.30 18.62
N GLN A 560 41.52 -82.60 19.75
CA GLN A 560 41.40 -81.14 19.99
C GLN A 560 42.16 -80.15 19.07
N ASN A 561 42.88 -80.58 18.04
CA ASN A 561 43.69 -79.72 17.15
C ASN A 561 43.19 -79.60 15.70
N ALA A 562 42.01 -80.11 15.32
CA ALA A 562 41.51 -79.93 13.95
C ALA A 562 39.97 -79.81 13.89
N ALA A 563 39.45 -78.60 13.99
CA ALA A 563 38.04 -78.32 13.70
C ALA A 563 37.84 -78.17 12.18
N ARG A 564 37.26 -79.21 11.56
CA ARG A 564 36.54 -79.08 10.29
C ARG A 564 35.46 -80.16 10.26
N LEU A 565 34.20 -79.76 10.49
CA LEU A 565 33.03 -80.61 10.32
C LEU A 565 32.94 -80.98 8.82
N MET A 566 33.01 -82.27 8.48
CA MET A 566 32.51 -82.77 7.20
C MET A 566 31.14 -83.39 7.48
N VAL A 567 30.09 -82.71 7.03
CA VAL A 567 28.73 -83.27 6.97
C VAL A 567 28.67 -84.16 5.73
N HIS A 568 28.14 -85.37 5.87
CA HIS A 568 27.87 -86.27 4.75
C HIS A 568 26.39 -86.61 4.66
#